data_AF-A0A923ZMR3-F1
#
_entry.id   AF-A0A923ZMR3-F1
#
_cell.length_a   1.000
_cell.length_b   1.000
_cell.length_c   1.000
_cell.angle_alpha   90.00
_cell.angle_beta   90.00
_cell.angle_gamma   90.00
#
_symmetry.space_group_name_H-M   'P 1'
#
loop_
_entity.id
_entity.type
_entity.pdbx_description
1 polymer ?
#
loop_
_entity_poly.entity_id
_entity_poly.type
_entity_poly.pdbx_seq_one_letter_code
_entity_poly.pdbx_strand_id
1 'polypeptide(L)' 'LHIRGGWAYTSGLGDLLCAGLGIPQQHQAIVTWADPDASDLHKLVAAGIRASGRAGRLRAAFHLWNDEADVAAVIAALRA' A
#
# COMPACT_ATOMS: atom_id res chain seq x y z
N LEU A 1 -19.46 -17.00 9.29
CA LEU A 1 -18.05 -16.91 9.76
C LEU A 1 -17.12 -16.62 8.56
N HIS A 2 -17.29 -15.49 7.85
CA HIS A 2 -16.59 -15.20 6.57
C HIS A 2 -15.40 -14.22 6.72
N ILE A 3 -15.13 -13.77 7.96
CA ILE A 3 -14.21 -12.66 8.25
C ILE A 3 -12.74 -13.06 8.08
N ARG A 4 -12.41 -14.36 8.23
CA ARG A 4 -11.01 -14.85 8.12
C ARG A 4 -10.46 -14.78 6.69
N GLY A 5 -11.30 -14.89 5.66
CA GLY A 5 -10.87 -14.78 4.26
C GLY A 5 -10.45 -13.35 3.88
N GLY A 6 -11.18 -12.35 4.34
CA GLY A 6 -10.92 -10.94 4.02
C GLY A 6 -9.62 -10.41 4.63
N TRP A 7 -9.32 -10.75 5.89
CA TRP A 7 -8.06 -10.36 6.52
C TRP A 7 -6.86 -10.97 5.81
N ALA A 8 -6.84 -12.30 5.62
CA ALA A 8 -5.74 -12.99 4.94
C ALA A 8 -5.52 -12.49 3.51
N TYR A 9 -6.62 -12.22 2.78
CA TYR A 9 -6.56 -11.64 1.44
C TYR A 9 -5.92 -10.25 1.44
N THR A 10 -6.46 -9.32 2.24
CA THR A 10 -5.98 -7.93 2.28
C THR A 10 -4.57 -7.79 2.87
N SER A 11 -4.19 -8.61 3.85
CA SER A 11 -2.80 -8.67 4.33
C SER A 11 -1.86 -9.24 3.26
N GLY A 12 -2.32 -10.18 2.44
CA GLY A 12 -1.56 -10.69 1.29
C GLY A 12 -1.25 -9.61 0.26
N LEU A 13 -2.21 -8.72 -0.03
CA LEU A 13 -1.97 -7.54 -0.87
C LEU A 13 -0.93 -6.59 -0.24
N GLY A 14 -1.00 -6.39 1.08
CA GLY A 14 0.01 -5.64 1.82
C GLY A 14 1.40 -6.25 1.68
N ASP A 15 1.50 -7.58 1.72
CA ASP A 15 2.77 -8.29 1.59
C ASP A 15 3.36 -8.21 0.17
N LEU A 16 2.50 -8.22 -0.86
CA LEU A 16 2.90 -7.96 -2.24
C LEU A 16 3.44 -6.53 -2.41
N LEU A 17 2.80 -5.53 -1.79
CA LEU A 17 3.32 -4.16 -1.80
C LEU A 17 4.68 -4.07 -1.09
N CYS A 18 4.83 -4.70 0.08
CA CYS A 18 6.12 -4.73 0.79
C CYS A 18 7.23 -5.30 -0.11
N ALA A 19 6.95 -6.40 -0.81
CA ALA A 19 7.89 -7.01 -1.75
C ALA A 19 8.23 -6.06 -2.93
N GLY A 20 7.23 -5.38 -3.50
CA GLY A 20 7.43 -4.44 -4.61
C GLY A 20 8.24 -3.18 -4.24
N LEU A 21 8.14 -2.74 -2.98
CA LEU A 21 8.89 -1.63 -2.41
C LEU A 21 10.29 -2.04 -1.89
N GLY A 22 10.56 -3.34 -1.72
CA GLY A 22 11.80 -3.83 -1.12
C GLY A 22 11.92 -3.53 0.38
N ILE A 23 10.79 -3.43 1.09
CA ILE A 23 10.75 -3.17 2.54
C ILE A 23 10.42 -4.46 3.31
N PRO A 24 10.72 -4.54 4.63
CA PRO A 24 10.34 -5.68 5.44
C PRO A 24 8.83 -5.94 5.40
N GLN A 25 8.47 -7.21 5.32
CA GLN A 25 7.09 -7.67 5.35
C GLN A 25 6.40 -7.23 6.65
N GLN A 26 5.18 -6.73 6.54
CA GLN A 26 4.41 -6.23 7.68
C GLN A 26 3.25 -7.16 8.05
N HIS A 27 2.76 -8.01 7.14
CA HIS A 27 1.64 -8.92 7.36
C HIS A 27 0.37 -8.19 7.81
N GLN A 28 0.12 -7.01 7.22
CA GLN A 28 -1.00 -6.14 7.53
C GLN A 28 -1.63 -5.62 6.24
N ALA A 29 -2.94 -5.40 6.27
CA ALA A 29 -3.65 -4.72 5.18
C ALA A 29 -3.29 -3.24 5.06
N ILE A 30 -2.66 -2.65 6.09
CA ILE A 30 -2.16 -1.27 6.06
C ILE A 30 -0.63 -1.32 6.10
N VAL A 31 0.00 -1.00 4.97
CA VAL A 31 1.46 -0.92 4.85
C VAL A 31 1.89 0.50 5.11
N THR A 32 2.92 0.66 5.95
CA THR A 32 3.45 1.97 6.29
C THR A 32 4.96 2.03 6.03
N TRP A 33 5.44 3.00 5.25
CA TRP A 33 6.87 3.23 5.01
C TRP A 33 7.28 4.69 5.24
N ALA A 34 8.59 4.94 5.28
CA ALA A 34 9.11 6.28 5.47
C ALA A 34 8.89 7.11 4.20
N ASP A 35 8.38 8.33 4.38
CA ASP A 35 8.20 9.32 3.32
C ASP A 35 8.30 10.71 3.97
N PRO A 36 9.50 11.10 4.45
CA PRO A 36 9.68 12.29 5.29
C PRO A 36 9.28 13.59 4.57
N ASP A 37 9.47 13.63 3.25
CA ASP A 37 9.20 14.80 2.41
C ASP A 37 7.86 14.72 1.66
N ALA A 38 7.03 13.70 1.97
CA ALA A 38 5.77 13.42 1.30
C ALA A 38 5.88 13.24 -0.23
N SER A 39 7.07 12.86 -0.71
CA SER A 39 7.38 12.75 -2.14
C SER A 39 6.61 11.60 -2.79
N ASP A 40 6.57 10.45 -2.12
CA ASP A 40 5.82 9.29 -2.59
C ASP A 40 4.32 9.57 -2.54
N LEU A 41 3.84 10.23 -1.49
CA LEU A 41 2.45 10.62 -1.37
C LEU A 41 2.01 11.51 -2.53
N HIS A 42 2.83 12.50 -2.91
CA HIS A 42 2.54 13.34 -4.07
C HIS A 42 2.49 12.55 -5.39
N LYS A 43 3.40 11.60 -5.61
CA LYS A 43 3.37 10.73 -6.80
C LYS A 43 2.07 9.93 -6.88
N LEU A 44 1.64 9.32 -5.77
CA LEU A 44 0.41 8.55 -5.72
C LEU A 44 -0.82 9.42 -6.00
N VAL A 45 -0.91 10.59 -5.36
CA VAL A 45 -2.02 11.52 -5.57
C VAL A 45 -2.06 12.02 -7.03
N ALA A 46 -0.91 12.33 -7.63
CA ALA A 46 -0.83 12.74 -9.03
C ALA A 46 -1.28 11.62 -9.99
N ALA A 47 -1.06 10.36 -9.63
CA ALA A 47 -1.56 9.19 -10.36
C ALA A 47 -3.03 8.85 -10.07
N GLY A 48 -3.73 9.65 -9.26
CA GLY A 48 -5.13 9.43 -8.87
C GLY A 48 -5.32 8.37 -7.77
N ILE A 49 -4.24 7.90 -7.15
CA ILE A 49 -4.25 6.90 -6.09
C ILE A 49 -4.43 7.58 -4.73
N ARG A 50 -5.38 7.10 -3.94
CA ARG A 50 -5.65 7.61 -2.59
C ARG A 50 -4.77 6.91 -1.57
N ALA A 51 -3.93 7.68 -0.89
CA ALA A 51 -3.11 7.25 0.25
C ALA A 51 -3.09 8.34 1.32
N SER A 52 -2.50 8.07 2.48
CA SER A 52 -2.39 9.06 3.56
C SER A 52 -0.98 9.16 4.12
N GLY A 53 -0.57 10.36 4.51
CA GLY A 53 0.66 10.60 5.27
C GLY A 53 0.37 10.81 6.75
N ARG A 54 1.24 10.36 7.65
CA ARG A 54 1.22 10.71 9.08
C ARG A 54 2.63 10.65 9.66
N ALA A 55 3.08 11.75 10.29
CA ALA A 55 4.36 11.83 10.99
C ALA A 55 5.57 11.36 10.14
N GLY A 56 5.72 11.88 8.92
CA GLY A 56 6.81 11.54 8.00
C GLY A 56 6.74 10.13 7.41
N ARG A 57 5.56 9.50 7.44
CA ARG A 57 5.31 8.16 6.92
C ARG A 57 4.10 8.14 6.00
N LEU A 58 4.22 7.40 4.90
CA LEU A 58 3.10 7.08 4.02
C LEU A 58 2.39 5.81 4.50
N ARG A 59 1.07 5.78 4.37
CA ARG A 59 0.18 4.66 4.71
C ARG A 59 -0.71 4.33 3.51
N ALA A 60 -0.54 3.13 2.97
CA ALA A 60 -1.43 2.54 1.98
C ALA A 60 -2.29 1.46 2.66
N ALA A 61 -3.61 1.52 2.46
CA ALA A 61 -4.56 0.58 3.05
C ALA A 61 -5.27 -0.19 1.95
N PHE A 62 -5.26 -1.52 2.05
CA PHE A 62 -6.00 -2.43 1.18
C PHE A 62 -7.32 -2.83 1.81
N HIS A 63 -8.35 -2.89 0.99
CA HIS A 63 -9.71 -3.28 1.33
C HIS A 63 -10.12 -4.50 0.50
N LEU A 64 -11.28 -5.09 0.83
CA LEU A 64 -11.75 -6.33 0.19
C LEU A 64 -11.95 -6.21 -1.33
N TRP A 65 -12.22 -5.00 -1.82
CA TRP A 65 -12.39 -4.72 -3.25
C TRP A 65 -11.08 -4.41 -3.98
N ASN A 66 -9.96 -4.33 -3.27
CA ASN A 66 -8.67 -4.18 -3.92
C ASN A 66 -8.15 -5.52 -4.44
N ASP A 67 -7.25 -5.47 -5.41
CA ASP A 67 -6.57 -6.64 -5.97
C ASP A 67 -5.08 -6.38 -6.27
N GLU A 68 -4.44 -7.35 -6.91
CA GLU A 68 -3.02 -7.26 -7.29
C GLU A 68 -2.75 -6.14 -8.32
N ALA A 69 -3.75 -5.74 -9.12
CA ALA A 69 -3.61 -4.65 -10.07
C ALA A 69 -3.53 -3.30 -9.36
N ASP A 70 -4.24 -3.12 -8.24
CA ASP A 70 -4.06 -1.95 -7.37
C ASP A 70 -2.64 -1.89 -6.77
N VAL A 71 -2.10 -3.03 -6.34
CA VAL A 71 -0.70 -3.12 -5.85
C VAL A 71 0.26 -2.71 -6.96
N ALA A 72 0.07 -3.23 -8.17
CA ALA A 72 0.89 -2.90 -9.33
C ALA A 72 0.79 -1.41 -9.69
N ALA A 73 -0.39 -0.80 -9.61
CA ALA A 73 -0.61 0.62 -9.87
C ALA A 73 0.18 1.50 -8.88
N VAL A 74 0.17 1.15 -7.59
CA VAL A 74 0.99 1.84 -6.57
C VAL A 74 2.47 1.77 -6.91
N ILE A 75 2.99 0.57 -7.21
CA ILE A 75 4.41 0.37 -7.53
C ILE A 75 4.81 1.14 -8.79
N ALA A 76 3.96 1.13 -9.83
CA ALA A 76 4.21 1.86 -11.07
C ALA A 76 4.26 3.37 -10.84
N ALA A 77 3.32 3.92 -10.06
CA ALA A 77 3.28 5.36 -9.75
C ALA A 77 4.51 5.83 -8.98
N LEU A 78 5.07 5.01 -8.09
CA LEU A 78 6.26 5.37 -7.30
C LEU A 78 7.56 5.32 -8.11
N ARG A 79 7.59 4.52 -9.19
CA ARG A 79 8.74 4.35 -10.08
C ARG A 79 8.78 5.36 -11.24
N ALA A 80 7.71 6.10 -11.46
CA ALA A 80 7.69 7.26 -12.35
C ALA A 80 8.48 8.43 -11.76
#